data_AF-A0AAD6IZN9-F1
#
_entry.id   AF-A0AAD6IZN9-F1
#
_cell.length_a   1.000
_cell.length_b   1.000
_cell.length_c   1.000
_cell.angle_alpha   90.00
_cell.angle_beta   90.00
_cell.angle_gamma   90.00
#
_symmetry.space_group_name_H-M   'P 1'
#
loop_
_entity.id
_entity.type
_entity.pdbx_description
1 polymer ?
#
loop_
_entity_poly.entity_id
_entity_poly.type
_entity_poly.pdbx_seq_one_letter_code
_entity_poly.pdbx_strand_id
1 'polypeptide(L)' 'MSSPTLELWNAAASSPFSPVIGKSLHATVAFILLAIGAVLTIIFSINKSLVLAPAIAFPASVAFGLGSVYALAAGGVYV' A
#
# COMPACT_ATOMS: atom_id res chain seq x y z
N MET A 1 -18.08 -37.87 10.33
CA MET A 1 -16.67 -37.56 9.95
C MET A 1 -16.62 -36.08 9.65
N SER A 2 -15.73 -35.32 10.29
CA SER A 2 -15.44 -33.92 9.98
C SER A 2 -14.82 -33.83 8.59
N SER A 3 -15.19 -32.82 7.81
CA SER A 3 -14.53 -32.60 6.52
C SER A 3 -13.09 -32.12 6.75
N PRO A 4 -12.12 -32.49 5.88
CA PRO A 4 -10.74 -32.04 6.01
C PRO A 4 -10.59 -30.51 6.09
N THR A 5 -11.48 -29.75 5.42
CA THR A 5 -11.52 -28.29 5.47
C THR A 5 -11.93 -27.74 6.84
N LEU A 6 -12.83 -28.42 7.54
CA LEU A 6 -13.29 -28.01 8.87
C LEU A 6 -12.21 -28.26 9.92
N GLU A 7 -11.46 -29.35 9.80
CA GLU A 7 -10.32 -29.63 10.67
C GLU A 7 -9.20 -28.58 10.46
N LEU A 8 -8.92 -28.23 9.20
CA LEU A 8 -7.95 -27.19 8.87
C LEU A 8 -8.37 -25.82 9.40
N TRP A 9 -9.66 -25.47 9.31
CA TRP A 9 -10.21 -24.23 9.89
C TRP A 9 -10.01 -24.17 11.40
N ASN A 10 -10.34 -25.25 12.10
CA ASN A 10 -10.18 -25.32 13.56
C ASN A 10 -8.70 -25.27 13.97
N ALA A 11 -7.80 -25.89 13.20
CA ALA A 11 -6.35 -25.81 13.45
C ALA A 11 -5.80 -24.38 13.25
N ALA A 12 -6.28 -23.66 12.24
CA ALA A 12 -5.87 -22.29 11.93
C ALA A 12 -6.28 -21.26 12.99
N ALA A 13 -7.26 -21.58 13.85
CA ALA A 13 -7.68 -20.70 14.95
C ALA A 13 -6.53 -20.36 15.93
N SER A 14 -5.49 -21.21 16.00
CA SER A 14 -4.29 -20.98 16.81
C SER A 14 -3.30 -19.98 16.20
N SER A 15 -3.47 -19.62 14.93
CA SER A 15 -2.58 -18.71 14.19
C SER A 15 -3.40 -17.68 13.41
N PRO A 16 -4.03 -16.71 14.10
CA PRO A 16 -4.87 -15.71 13.46
C PRO A 16 -4.07 -14.83 12.49
N PHE A 17 -4.72 -14.43 11.39
CA PHE A 17 -4.13 -13.49 10.44
C PHE A 17 -3.83 -12.15 11.12
N SER A 18 -2.59 -11.69 10.99
CA SER A 18 -2.19 -10.35 11.39
C SER A 18 -1.78 -9.56 10.13
N PRO A 19 -2.43 -8.44 9.83
CA PRO A 19 -2.05 -7.64 8.67
C PRO A 19 -0.69 -6.99 8.90
N VAL A 20 0.09 -6.83 7.82
CA VAL A 20 1.39 -6.14 7.86
C VAL A 20 1.21 -4.67 8.27
N ILE A 21 0.14 -4.03 7.78
CA ILE A 21 -0.24 -2.67 8.16
C ILE A 21 -1.60 -2.71 8.85
N GLY A 22 -1.66 -2.20 10.08
CA GLY A 22 -2.90 -2.12 10.84
C GLY A 22 -3.90 -1.12 10.22
N LYS A 23 -5.19 -1.40 10.33
CA LYS A 23 -6.27 -0.56 9.81
C LYS A 23 -6.21 0.90 10.29
N SER A 24 -5.80 1.12 11.54
CA SER A 24 -5.63 2.46 12.11
C SER A 24 -4.54 3.28 11.43
N LEU A 25 -3.62 2.64 10.71
CA LEU A 25 -2.50 3.29 10.04
C LEU A 25 -2.76 3.57 8.56
N HIS A 26 -3.85 3.07 7.96
CA HIS A 26 -4.12 3.24 6.53
C HIS A 26 -4.09 4.70 6.11
N ALA A 27 -4.74 5.60 6.86
CA ALA A 27 -4.77 7.03 6.56
C ALA A 27 -3.36 7.66 6.64
N THR A 28 -2.59 7.34 7.68
CA THR A 28 -1.23 7.85 7.88
C THR A 28 -0.28 7.38 6.78
N VAL A 29 -0.32 6.08 6.46
CA VAL A 29 0.51 5.49 5.40
C VAL A 29 0.15 6.09 4.04
N ALA A 30 -1.16 6.22 3.76
CA ALA A 30 -1.64 6.87 2.53
C ALA A 30 -1.13 8.30 2.40
N PHE A 31 -1.30 9.11 3.46
CA PHE A 31 -0.87 10.51 3.46
C PHE A 31 0.62 10.65 3.20
N ILE A 32 1.45 9.88 3.90
CA ILE A 32 2.91 9.93 3.74
C ILE A 32 3.32 9.53 2.32
N LEU A 33 2.82 8.40 1.82
CA LEU A 33 3.18 7.89 0.50
C LEU A 33 2.71 8.83 -0.63
N LEU A 34 1.49 9.37 -0.53
CA LEU A 34 0.95 10.33 -1.50
C LEU A 34 1.71 11.65 -1.46
N ALA A 35 2.07 12.15 -0.27
CA ALA A 35 2.87 13.36 -0.13
C ALA A 35 4.27 13.19 -0.75
N ILE A 36 4.94 12.06 -0.48
CA ILE A 36 6.23 11.73 -1.10
C ILE A 36 6.09 11.62 -2.62
N GLY A 37 5.08 10.89 -3.10
CA GLY A 37 4.80 10.74 -4.53
C GLY A 37 4.58 12.10 -5.19
N ALA A 38 3.73 12.95 -4.60
CA ALA A 38 3.44 14.29 -5.11
C ALA A 38 4.69 15.19 -5.15
N VAL A 39 5.49 15.20 -4.08
CA VAL A 39 6.74 15.98 -4.03
C VAL A 39 7.74 15.50 -5.09
N LEU A 40 7.94 14.19 -5.24
CA LEU A 40 8.84 13.65 -6.26
C LEU A 40 8.34 13.92 -7.67
N THR A 41 7.02 13.83 -7.91
CA THR A 41 6.40 14.22 -9.18
C THR A 41 6.63 15.70 -9.48
N ILE A 42 6.48 16.59 -8.50
CA ILE A 42 6.76 18.03 -8.65
C ILE A 42 8.24 18.24 -9.01
N ILE A 43 9.17 17.62 -8.26
CA ILE A 43 10.62 17.71 -8.54
C ILE A 43 10.94 17.25 -9.96
N PHE A 44 10.42 16.10 -10.38
CA PHE A 44 10.62 15.60 -11.74
C PHE A 44 9.99 16.53 -12.80
N SER A 45 8.86 17.16 -12.49
CA SER A 45 8.17 18.05 -13.42
C SER A 45 8.93 19.34 -13.71
N ILE A 46 9.77 19.80 -12.77
CA ILE A 46 10.63 20.99 -12.93
C ILE A 46 11.75 20.70 -13.92
N ASN A 47 12.36 19.52 -13.87
CA ASN A 47 13.41 19.11 -14.80
C ASN A 47 13.14 17.71 -15.36
N LYS A 48 12.33 17.67 -16.44
CA LYS A 48 11.89 16.45 -17.10
C LYS A 48 13.03 15.85 -17.92
N SER A 49 13.92 15.13 -17.25
CA SER A 49 14.99 14.37 -17.89
C SER A 49 14.66 12.88 -17.89
N LEU A 50 14.67 12.25 -19.07
CA LEU A 50 14.49 10.80 -19.19
C LEU A 50 15.58 10.02 -18.42
N VAL A 51 16.76 10.60 -18.28
CA VAL A 51 17.88 10.02 -17.51
C VAL A 51 17.57 10.00 -16.02
N LEU A 52 16.85 10.99 -15.51
CA LEU A 52 16.44 11.06 -14.10
C LEU A 52 15.16 10.25 -13.82
N ALA A 53 14.45 9.79 -14.86
CA ALA A 53 13.17 9.11 -14.70
C ALA A 53 13.25 7.84 -13.83
N PRO A 54 14.26 6.95 -13.97
CA PRO A 54 14.37 5.78 -13.10
C PRO A 54 14.64 6.14 -11.63
N ALA A 55 15.34 7.25 -11.37
CA ALA A 55 15.71 7.67 -10.03
C ALA A 55 14.61 8.49 -9.32
N ILE A 56 13.76 9.19 -10.08
CA ILE A 56 12.76 10.11 -9.51
C ILE A 56 11.34 9.71 -9.91
N ALA A 57 11.06 9.59 -11.19
CA ALA A 57 9.70 9.32 -11.67
C ALA A 57 9.21 7.91 -11.30
N PHE A 58 10.08 6.91 -11.33
CA PHE A 58 9.73 5.55 -10.92
C PHE A 58 9.39 5.47 -9.42
N PRO A 59 10.24 5.94 -8.48
CA PRO A 59 9.86 6.02 -7.07
C PRO A 59 8.62 6.87 -6.80
N ALA A 60 8.44 7.99 -7.52
CA ALA A 60 7.24 8.82 -7.40
C ALA A 60 5.98 8.01 -7.75
N SER A 61 6.00 7.27 -8.86
CA SER A 61 4.89 6.42 -9.30
C SER A 61 4.58 5.32 -8.30
N VAL A 62 5.61 4.62 -7.78
CA VAL A 62 5.43 3.57 -6.77
C VAL A 62 4.81 4.14 -5.50
N ALA A 63 5.33 5.26 -4.99
CA ALA A 63 4.80 5.92 -3.80
C ALA A 63 3.35 6.36 -4.01
N PHE A 64 3.03 6.96 -5.15
CA PHE A 64 1.68 7.43 -5.44
C PHE A 64 0.70 6.27 -5.61
N GLY A 65 1.09 5.20 -6.31
CA GLY A 65 0.28 4.01 -6.51
C GLY A 65 -0.04 3.30 -5.20
N LEU A 66 0.96 3.01 -4.38
CA LEU A 66 0.77 2.39 -3.06
C LEU A 66 -0.02 3.30 -2.12
N GLY A 67 0.29 4.60 -2.10
CA GLY A 67 -0.44 5.58 -1.30
C GLY A 67 -1.93 5.65 -1.66
N SER A 68 -2.26 5.54 -2.95
CA SER A 68 -3.65 5.53 -3.43
C SER A 68 -4.44 4.33 -2.91
N VAL A 69 -3.83 3.12 -2.90
CA VAL A 69 -4.45 1.91 -2.35
C VAL A 69 -4.77 2.09 -0.86
N TYR A 70 -3.83 2.61 -0.08
CA TYR A 70 -4.07 2.89 1.35
C TYR A 70 -5.08 4.02 1.58
N ALA A 71 -5.17 5.01 0.67
CA ALA A 71 -6.17 6.07 0.76
C ALA A 71 -7.60 5.51 0.57
N LEU A 72 -7.78 4.62 -0.40
CA LEU A 72 -9.04 3.89 -0.59
C LEU A 72 -9.38 3.04 0.65
N ALA A 73 -8.40 2.29 1.17
CA ALA A 73 -8.57 1.46 2.35
C ALA A 73 -8.84 2.28 3.64
N ALA A 74 -8.37 3.53 3.70
CA ALA A 74 -8.69 4.48 4.77
C ALA A 74 -10.14 5.01 4.64
N GLY A 75 -10.63 5.20 3.41
CA GLY A 75 -12.02 5.53 3.12
C GLY A 75 -13.00 4.36 3.26
N GLY A 76 -12.51 3.15 3.58
CA GLY A 76 -13.32 1.95 3.80
C GLY A 76 -13.53 1.09 2.55
N VAL A 77 -12.89 1.42 1.43
CA VAL A 77 -12.90 0.59 0.21
C VAL A 77 -11.68 -0.31 0.22
N TYR A 78 -11.89 -1.60 0.41
CA TYR A 78 -10.83 -2.62 0.43
C TYR A 78 -10.80 -3.35 -0.92
N VAL A 79 -9.60 -3.61 -1.42
CA VAL A 79 -9.36 -4.45 -2.61
C VAL A 79 -8.69 -5.75 -2.19
#